data_AF-A0A821RHC5-F1
#
_entry.id   AF-A0A821RHC5-F1
#
_cell.length_a   1.000
_cell.length_b   1.000
_cell.length_c   1.000
_cell.angle_alpha   90.00
_cell.angle_beta   90.00
_cell.angle_gamma   90.00
#
_symmetry.space_group_name_H-M   'P 1'
#
loop_
_entity.id
_entity.type
_entity.pdbx_description
1 polymer ?
#
loop_
_entity_poly.entity_id
_entity_poly.type
_entity_poly.pdbx_seq_one_letter_code
_entity_poly.pdbx_strand_id
1 'polypeptide(L)'
;PPAFIWRHEETEAELLVMMYNKPSAVTPCSAESCFYGGDVVLPGFYQAMIYDFTLDNTGPPHDITDVIQVWSNIRNHYPNAEIIASSLETFSKSLLNLYKDELPVITDEWGTTWLYGVAADPYKQAAYRQISRLLSNQEYSSSLFNYSFRLLKNPEHNWGLCTECYLKEEHYSSNYHNKEFSSVRNGSDFQLLEQGWQEARSYLYPLNSSDPSLIKLVNDTLEELVPSLPNLDQFIQIPLPSNRTNDYFLFETILFSVGFNYTTGAIVFLQDDNEKTLSNINNTLGSIQYKTYSNDDFDRFNLQFNPNCGPPCGDFAKPGLTDSESQTLFPHVISMWRDNVNKTLLIELTFPNDIIENYGGSKTLWLNYTF
;
A
#
# COMPACT_ATOMS: atom_id res chain seq x y z
N PRO A 1 7.05 -9.73 23.42
CA PRO A 1 7.08 -9.39 24.87
C PRO A 1 6.34 -8.05 25.09
N PRO A 2 5.70 -7.81 26.24
CA PRO A 2 4.98 -6.55 26.50
C PRO A 2 5.87 -5.31 26.51
N ALA A 3 7.16 -5.46 26.79
CA ALA A 3 8.16 -4.41 26.58
C ALA A 3 9.51 -5.02 26.18
N PHE A 4 10.30 -4.26 25.43
CA PHE A 4 11.65 -4.66 24.97
C PHE A 4 12.45 -3.43 24.52
N ILE A 5 13.77 -3.59 24.43
CA ILE A 5 14.67 -2.63 23.77
C ILE A 5 14.81 -3.04 22.31
N TRP A 6 14.39 -2.15 21.39
CA TRP A 6 14.66 -2.31 19.98
C TRP A 6 15.96 -1.59 19.64
N ARG A 7 16.97 -2.33 19.20
CA ARG A 7 18.32 -1.81 18.97
C ARG A 7 18.69 -1.93 17.50
N HIS A 8 19.12 -0.83 16.90
CA HIS A 8 19.66 -0.85 15.55
C HIS A 8 21.07 -1.45 15.55
N GLU A 9 21.32 -2.47 14.72
CA GLU A 9 22.56 -3.25 14.78
C GLU A 9 23.82 -2.43 14.49
N GLU A 10 23.77 -1.51 13.52
CA GLU A 10 24.96 -0.79 13.08
C GLU A 10 25.29 0.45 13.91
N THR A 11 24.26 1.10 14.46
CA THR A 11 24.41 2.40 15.15
C THR A 11 24.31 2.26 16.66
N GLU A 12 23.90 1.08 17.14
CA GLU A 12 23.59 0.78 18.54
C GLU A 12 22.52 1.70 19.16
N ALA A 13 21.79 2.46 18.34
CA ALA A 13 20.70 3.30 18.79
C ALA A 13 19.57 2.42 19.35
N GLU A 14 19.01 2.84 20.49
CA GLU A 14 18.00 2.07 21.22
C GLU A 14 16.69 2.83 21.33
N LEU A 15 15.58 2.09 21.18
CA LEU A 15 14.23 2.53 21.48
C LEU A 15 13.63 1.60 22.54
N LEU A 16 13.00 2.17 23.56
CA LEU A 16 12.10 1.42 24.42
C LEU A 16 10.78 1.22 23.68
N VAL A 17 10.39 -0.02 23.45
CA VAL A 17 9.10 -0.39 22.88
C VAL A 17 8.23 -1.00 23.97
N MET A 18 6.99 -0.51 24.07
CA MET A 18 5.98 -1.02 24.98
C MET A 18 4.73 -1.35 24.18
N MET A 19 4.31 -2.61 24.26
CA MET A 19 3.09 -3.12 23.66
C MET A 19 2.12 -3.43 24.78
N TYR A 20 0.92 -2.84 24.75
CA TYR A 20 -0.12 -3.23 25.68
C TYR A 20 -0.57 -4.66 25.35
N ASN A 21 -0.69 -5.47 26.39
CA ASN A 21 -1.26 -6.80 26.28
C ASN A 21 -2.77 -6.63 26.11
N LYS A 22 -3.29 -7.01 24.96
CA LYS A 22 -4.74 -7.15 24.78
C LYS A 22 -5.10 -8.51 25.40
N PRO A 23 -5.95 -8.57 26.46
CA PRO A 23 -6.45 -9.86 26.92
C PRO A 23 -7.05 -10.58 25.70
N SER A 24 -6.64 -11.84 25.52
CA SER A 24 -6.89 -12.66 24.32
C SER A 24 -8.19 -12.26 23.64
N ALA A 25 -8.11 -11.75 22.41
CA ALA A 25 -9.28 -11.46 21.59
C ALA A 25 -9.99 -12.78 21.25
N VAL A 26 -10.77 -13.30 22.20
CA VAL A 26 -11.67 -14.45 22.00
C VAL A 26 -12.97 -14.01 21.33
N THR A 27 -13.14 -12.70 21.12
CA THR A 27 -14.35 -12.10 20.57
C THR A 27 -14.06 -11.56 19.16
N PRO A 28 -14.95 -11.80 18.17
CA PRO A 28 -14.90 -11.16 16.86
C PRO A 28 -14.68 -9.66 17.01
N CYS A 29 -13.68 -9.14 16.30
CA CYS A 29 -13.27 -7.75 16.34
C CYS A 29 -13.78 -7.11 15.04
N SER A 30 -15.06 -6.75 15.00
CA SER A 30 -15.54 -5.72 14.08
C SER A 30 -15.07 -4.34 14.58
N ALA A 31 -15.04 -3.33 13.73
CA ALA A 31 -14.66 -1.96 14.11
C ALA A 31 -15.43 -1.42 15.34
N GLU A 32 -16.61 -1.98 15.64
CA GLU A 32 -17.47 -1.61 16.77
C GLU A 32 -17.24 -2.43 18.06
N SER A 33 -16.46 -3.51 18.03
CA SER A 33 -16.30 -4.47 19.15
C SER A 33 -14.86 -4.61 19.67
N CYS A 34 -13.90 -3.90 19.08
CA CYS A 34 -12.53 -3.91 19.55
C CYS A 34 -12.31 -2.93 20.72
N PHE A 35 -12.13 -3.41 21.94
CA PHE A 35 -11.57 -2.56 23.00
C PHE A 35 -10.11 -2.21 22.67
N TYR A 36 -9.77 -0.92 22.70
CA TYR A 36 -8.39 -0.43 22.68
C TYR A 36 -7.84 -0.28 24.09
N GLY A 37 -6.52 -0.33 24.18
CA GLY A 37 -5.83 -0.32 25.46
C GLY A 37 -5.69 -1.72 26.05
N GLY A 38 -5.12 -1.75 27.24
CA GLY A 38 -4.60 -2.95 27.88
C GLY A 38 -3.48 -2.57 28.83
N ASP A 39 -2.70 -3.55 29.26
CA ASP A 39 -1.66 -3.32 30.26
C ASP A 39 -0.26 -3.73 29.80
N VAL A 40 0.74 -3.05 30.38
CA VAL A 40 2.14 -3.44 30.29
C VAL A 40 2.54 -3.94 31.66
N VAL A 41 2.57 -5.26 31.80
CA VAL A 41 2.98 -5.96 33.02
C VAL A 41 4.22 -6.79 32.70
N LEU A 42 5.27 -6.62 33.50
CA LEU A 42 6.54 -7.33 33.32
C LEU A 42 6.82 -8.20 34.55
N PRO A 43 7.16 -9.49 34.38
CA PRO A 43 7.54 -10.35 35.50
C PRO A 43 8.68 -9.71 36.30
N GLY A 44 8.58 -9.63 37.62
CA GLY A 44 9.65 -9.08 38.47
C GLY A 44 9.71 -7.54 38.54
N PHE A 45 8.93 -6.81 37.74
CA PHE A 45 8.80 -5.35 37.86
C PHE A 45 7.54 -5.00 38.66
N TYR A 46 7.69 -4.17 39.70
CA TYR A 46 6.60 -3.90 40.64
C TYR A 46 5.57 -2.86 40.16
N GLN A 47 5.79 -2.27 38.99
CA GLN A 47 4.88 -1.31 38.38
C GLN A 47 4.23 -1.90 37.12
N ALA A 48 2.99 -1.50 36.87
CA ALA A 48 2.27 -1.77 35.64
C ALA A 48 1.80 -0.45 35.03
N MET A 49 1.68 -0.39 33.71
CA MET A 49 1.07 0.73 33.00
C MET A 49 -0.20 0.28 32.32
N ILE A 50 -1.28 1.05 32.49
CA ILE A 50 -2.55 0.81 31.83
C ILE A 50 -2.73 1.85 30.74
N TYR A 51 -2.93 1.38 29.52
CA TYR A 51 -3.45 2.17 28.42
C TYR A 51 -4.96 2.05 28.42
N ASP A 52 -5.65 3.17 28.51
CA ASP A 52 -7.10 3.24 28.37
C ASP A 52 -7.41 4.22 27.24
N PHE A 53 -7.93 3.68 26.14
CA PHE A 53 -8.20 4.44 24.93
C PHE A 53 -9.67 4.28 24.57
N THR A 54 -10.28 5.37 24.13
CA THR A 54 -11.53 5.32 23.38
C THR A 54 -11.29 4.76 21.98
N LEU A 55 -12.36 4.42 21.26
CA LEU A 55 -12.26 3.93 19.88
C LEU A 55 -11.78 5.01 18.91
N ASP A 56 -11.41 4.57 17.71
CA ASP A 56 -11.01 5.48 16.64
C ASP A 56 -12.11 6.51 16.36
N ASN A 57 -11.71 7.77 16.25
CA ASN A 57 -12.58 8.89 15.91
C ASN A 57 -13.75 9.17 16.88
N THR A 58 -13.80 8.55 18.07
CA THR A 58 -14.90 8.80 19.04
C THR A 58 -14.63 9.94 20.03
N GLY A 59 -13.41 10.47 20.04
CA GLY A 59 -12.99 11.49 21.01
C GLY A 59 -12.80 10.93 22.43
N PRO A 60 -12.43 11.77 23.42
CA PRO A 60 -12.17 11.34 24.81
C PRO A 60 -13.44 10.82 25.51
N PRO A 61 -13.32 10.23 26.73
CA PRO A 61 -14.46 9.82 27.54
C PRO A 61 -15.55 10.91 27.61
N HIS A 62 -16.81 10.50 27.47
CA HIS A 62 -17.91 11.42 27.26
C HIS A 62 -18.28 12.19 28.52
N ASP A 63 -18.21 11.52 29.68
CA ASP A 63 -18.44 12.13 30.98
C ASP A 63 -17.64 11.49 32.12
N ILE A 64 -17.81 12.03 33.34
CA ILE A 64 -17.10 11.59 34.54
C ILE A 64 -17.43 10.14 34.94
N THR A 65 -18.60 9.64 34.58
CA THR A 65 -19.04 8.27 34.87
C THR A 65 -18.16 7.27 34.13
N ASP A 66 -17.80 7.55 32.89
CA ASP A 66 -16.87 6.72 32.10
C ASP A 66 -15.52 6.62 32.81
N VAL A 67 -14.99 7.75 33.28
CA VAL A 67 -13.72 7.79 34.02
C VAL A 67 -13.83 7.01 35.34
N ILE A 68 -14.90 7.19 36.11
CA ILE A 68 -15.13 6.43 37.35
C ILE A 68 -15.20 4.93 37.07
N GLN A 69 -15.84 4.53 35.97
CA GLN A 69 -15.95 3.13 35.58
C GLN A 69 -14.60 2.54 35.23
N VAL A 70 -13.76 3.24 34.47
CA VAL A 70 -12.38 2.82 34.15
C VAL A 70 -11.58 2.60 35.44
N TRP A 71 -11.60 3.56 36.37
CA TRP A 71 -10.89 3.43 37.65
C TRP A 71 -11.41 2.27 38.50
N SER A 72 -12.73 2.04 38.49
CA SER A 72 -13.34 0.90 39.17
C SER A 72 -12.87 -0.43 38.56
N ASN A 73 -12.84 -0.53 37.23
CA ASN A 73 -12.39 -1.71 36.51
C ASN A 73 -10.91 -2.02 36.82
N ILE A 74 -10.03 -1.01 36.80
CA ILE A 74 -8.62 -1.17 37.14
C ILE A 74 -8.47 -1.65 38.59
N ARG A 75 -9.21 -1.07 39.54
CA ARG A 75 -9.17 -1.47 40.95
C ARG A 75 -9.64 -2.90 41.17
N ASN A 76 -10.66 -3.35 40.43
CA ASN A 76 -11.13 -4.72 40.51
C ASN A 76 -10.12 -5.70 39.92
N HIS A 77 -9.42 -5.33 38.85
CA HIS A 77 -8.41 -6.17 38.22
C HIS A 77 -7.11 -6.23 39.05
N TYR A 78 -6.71 -5.11 39.66
CA TYR A 78 -5.51 -4.97 40.49
C TYR A 78 -5.85 -4.55 41.93
N PRO A 79 -6.51 -5.43 42.73
CA PRO A 79 -7.06 -5.06 44.04
C PRO A 79 -6.02 -4.69 45.10
N ASN A 80 -4.77 -5.12 44.91
CA ASN A 80 -3.67 -4.86 45.84
C ASN A 80 -2.72 -3.75 45.35
N ALA A 81 -2.99 -3.13 44.19
CA ALA A 81 -2.16 -2.08 43.63
C ALA A 81 -2.61 -0.70 44.09
N GLU A 82 -1.65 0.21 44.26
CA GLU A 82 -1.94 1.64 44.33
C GLU A 82 -2.17 2.17 42.91
N ILE A 83 -3.33 2.77 42.67
CA ILE A 83 -3.68 3.33 41.35
C ILE A 83 -3.36 4.82 41.38
N ILE A 84 -2.49 5.23 40.45
CA ILE A 84 -2.08 6.63 40.28
C ILE A 84 -2.34 7.09 38.84
N ALA A 85 -2.75 8.34 38.66
CA ALA A 85 -2.68 8.98 37.35
C ALA A 85 -1.23 9.32 37.04
N SER A 86 -0.75 8.97 35.85
CA SER A 86 0.65 9.16 35.46
C SER A 86 0.78 9.49 33.97
N SER A 87 2.02 9.50 33.45
CA SER A 87 2.33 9.73 32.04
C SER A 87 3.23 8.64 31.47
N LEU A 88 3.20 8.46 30.15
CA LEU A 88 4.12 7.55 29.44
C LEU A 88 5.58 7.86 29.76
N GLU A 89 5.94 9.14 29.87
CA GLU A 89 7.29 9.57 30.21
C GLU A 89 7.72 9.12 31.61
N THR A 90 6.82 9.24 32.59
CA THR A 90 7.11 8.88 33.99
C THR A 90 7.33 7.37 34.11
N PHE A 91 6.44 6.57 33.51
CA PHE A 91 6.58 5.11 33.50
C PHE A 91 7.82 4.66 32.72
N SER A 92 8.05 5.20 31.51
CA SER A 92 9.20 4.85 30.67
C SER A 92 10.53 5.14 31.37
N LYS A 93 10.65 6.29 32.06
CA LYS A 93 11.84 6.63 32.85
C LYS A 93 12.03 5.66 34.01
N SER A 94 10.97 5.32 34.74
CA SER A 94 11.03 4.34 35.83
C SER A 94 11.48 2.97 35.32
N LEU A 95 10.89 2.50 34.23
CA LEU A 95 11.22 1.23 33.60
C LEU A 95 12.69 1.17 33.15
N LEU A 96 13.16 2.21 32.45
CA LEU A 96 14.54 2.28 31.99
C LEU A 96 15.55 2.38 33.15
N ASN A 97 15.22 3.09 34.22
CA ASN A 97 16.13 3.27 35.35
C ASN A 97 16.23 2.03 36.24
N LEU A 98 15.15 1.25 36.35
CA LEU A 98 15.04 0.16 37.34
C LEU A 98 15.07 -1.24 36.74
N TYR A 99 14.79 -1.39 35.44
CA TYR A 99 14.50 -2.69 34.84
C TYR A 99 15.09 -2.89 33.43
N LYS A 100 15.83 -1.92 32.89
CA LYS A 100 16.33 -1.98 31.50
C LYS A 100 17.13 -3.25 31.20
N ASP A 101 18.02 -3.65 32.11
CA ASP A 101 18.94 -4.78 31.89
C ASP A 101 18.22 -6.14 31.84
N GLU A 102 16.97 -6.20 32.32
CA GLU A 102 16.12 -7.39 32.28
C GLU A 102 15.20 -7.41 31.04
N LEU A 103 15.14 -6.32 30.27
CA LEU A 103 14.32 -6.26 29.05
C LEU A 103 14.98 -7.06 27.92
N PRO A 104 14.19 -7.83 27.14
CA PRO A 104 14.69 -8.42 25.91
C PRO A 104 15.23 -7.35 24.96
N VAL A 105 16.32 -7.67 24.26
CA VAL A 105 16.83 -6.84 23.17
C VAL A 105 16.44 -7.52 21.86
N ILE A 106 15.78 -6.77 20.99
CA ILE A 106 15.40 -7.19 19.64
C ILE A 106 16.18 -6.32 18.67
N THR A 107 16.77 -6.92 17.64
CA THR A 107 17.47 -6.19 16.57
C THR A 107 16.81 -6.37 15.21
N ASP A 108 15.98 -7.41 15.06
CA ASP A 108 15.24 -7.69 13.84
C ASP A 108 14.27 -6.56 13.47
N GLU A 109 14.01 -6.43 12.17
CA GLU A 109 12.90 -5.64 11.68
C GLU A 109 11.58 -6.26 12.15
N TRP A 110 10.62 -5.40 12.49
CA TRP A 110 9.28 -5.84 12.83
C TRP A 110 8.25 -5.40 11.78
N GLY A 111 8.17 -6.18 10.70
CA GLY A 111 7.16 -6.01 9.66
C GLY A 111 5.80 -6.60 10.05
N THR A 112 4.73 -5.93 9.65
CA THR A 112 3.35 -6.44 9.76
C THR A 112 2.64 -6.35 8.43
N THR A 113 1.81 -7.34 8.13
CA THR A 113 0.95 -7.40 6.93
C THR A 113 -0.36 -6.62 7.08
N TRP A 114 -0.56 -5.93 8.21
CA TRP A 114 -1.82 -5.26 8.58
C TRP A 114 -2.18 -4.04 7.71
N LEU A 115 -1.21 -3.42 7.02
CA LEU A 115 -1.44 -2.23 6.19
C LEU A 115 -1.15 -2.47 4.70
N TYR A 116 -1.98 -3.31 4.06
CA TYR A 116 -1.87 -3.61 2.62
C TYR A 116 -2.56 -2.58 1.70
N GLY A 117 -3.23 -1.56 2.26
CA GLY A 117 -3.95 -0.53 1.51
C GLY A 117 -3.06 0.36 0.64
N VAL A 118 -1.74 0.31 0.82
CA VAL A 118 -0.77 1.16 0.11
C VAL A 118 -0.85 1.09 -1.41
N ALA A 119 -1.24 -0.08 -1.93
CA ALA A 119 -1.36 -0.31 -3.36
C ALA A 119 -2.67 0.23 -3.98
N ALA A 120 -3.64 0.69 -3.17
CA ALA A 120 -4.93 1.18 -3.65
C ALA A 120 -4.83 2.48 -4.47
N ASP A 121 -3.76 3.26 -4.28
CA ASP A 121 -3.48 4.46 -5.08
C ASP A 121 -1.99 4.54 -5.49
N PRO A 122 -1.60 3.82 -6.56
CA PRO A 122 -0.21 3.80 -7.02
C PRO A 122 0.32 5.18 -7.43
N TYR A 123 -0.55 6.04 -7.98
CA TYR A 123 -0.17 7.41 -8.34
C TYR A 123 0.17 8.23 -7.10
N LYS A 124 -0.70 8.23 -6.06
CA LYS A 124 -0.43 8.95 -4.80
C LYS A 124 0.91 8.54 -4.20
N GLN A 125 1.25 7.25 -4.26
CA GLN A 125 2.52 6.75 -3.76
C GLN A 125 3.72 7.14 -4.61
N ALA A 126 3.63 7.01 -5.94
CA ALA A 126 4.68 7.47 -6.84
C ALA A 126 4.94 8.98 -6.67
N ALA A 127 3.87 9.77 -6.64
CA ALA A 127 3.90 11.21 -6.42
C ALA A 127 4.52 11.58 -5.08
N TYR A 128 4.06 10.98 -3.97
CA TYR A 128 4.63 11.22 -2.65
C TYR A 128 6.12 10.93 -2.61
N ARG A 129 6.55 9.76 -3.11
CA ARG A 129 7.98 9.39 -3.16
C ARG A 129 8.81 10.36 -4.02
N GLN A 130 8.30 10.76 -5.18
CA GLN A 130 9.00 11.68 -6.07
C GLN A 130 9.15 13.06 -5.41
N ILE A 131 8.08 13.59 -4.80
CA ILE A 131 8.11 14.83 -4.04
C ILE A 131 9.07 14.71 -2.84
N SER A 132 9.02 13.64 -2.05
CA SER A 132 9.92 13.46 -0.90
C SER A 132 11.39 13.49 -1.30
N ARG A 133 11.77 12.88 -2.43
CA ARG A 133 13.13 12.97 -2.98
C ARG A 133 13.47 14.38 -3.42
N LEU A 134 12.55 15.06 -4.10
CA LEU A 134 12.71 16.46 -4.49
C LEU A 134 13.00 17.33 -3.27
N LEU A 135 12.16 17.25 -2.23
CA LEU A 135 12.25 18.08 -1.04
C LEU A 135 13.51 17.81 -0.21
N SER A 136 13.98 16.55 -0.18
CA SER A 136 15.22 16.17 0.52
C SER A 136 16.47 16.84 -0.05
N ASN A 137 16.40 17.33 -1.30
CA ASN A 137 17.48 18.04 -1.98
C ASN A 137 17.30 19.58 -1.98
N GLN A 138 16.25 20.11 -1.34
CA GLN A 138 16.01 21.55 -1.28
C GLN A 138 16.55 22.15 0.02
N GLU A 139 17.07 23.38 -0.08
CA GLU A 139 17.40 24.19 1.09
C GLU A 139 16.13 24.54 1.86
N TYR A 140 16.25 24.62 3.20
CA TYR A 140 15.13 24.96 4.06
C TYR A 140 14.56 26.35 3.72
N SER A 141 13.24 26.44 3.65
CA SER A 141 12.50 27.70 3.60
C SER A 141 11.15 27.55 4.32
N SER A 142 10.56 28.67 4.76
CA SER A 142 9.23 28.64 5.39
C SER A 142 8.15 28.10 4.44
N SER A 143 8.27 28.37 3.13
CA SER A 143 7.35 27.82 2.12
C SER A 143 7.48 26.30 2.01
N LEU A 144 8.73 25.80 1.98
CA LEU A 144 9.01 24.38 1.95
C LEU A 144 8.55 23.67 3.23
N PHE A 145 8.74 24.28 4.40
CA PHE A 145 8.26 23.75 5.67
C PHE A 145 6.73 23.61 5.69
N ASN A 146 6.01 24.66 5.30
CA ASN A 146 4.55 24.65 5.24
C ASN A 146 4.03 23.60 4.25
N TYR A 147 4.67 23.47 3.09
CA TYR A 147 4.32 22.44 2.12
C TYR A 147 4.64 21.03 2.63
N SER A 148 5.79 20.83 3.29
CA SER A 148 6.15 19.55 3.90
C SER A 148 5.12 19.13 4.95
N PHE A 149 4.65 20.05 5.78
CA PHE A 149 3.59 19.77 6.75
C PHE A 149 2.28 19.34 6.09
N ARG A 150 1.92 19.96 4.95
CA ARG A 150 0.77 19.53 4.15
C ARG A 150 0.99 18.12 3.59
N LEU A 151 2.17 17.85 3.05
CA LEU A 151 2.56 16.57 2.45
C LEU A 151 2.56 15.41 3.46
N LEU A 152 2.80 15.68 4.76
CA LEU A 152 2.72 14.68 5.84
C LEU A 152 1.35 14.02 5.98
N LYS A 153 0.30 14.55 5.34
CA LYS A 153 -1.03 13.91 5.30
C LYS A 153 -1.12 12.74 4.32
N ASN A 154 -0.25 12.67 3.32
CA ASN A 154 -0.28 11.60 2.31
C ASN A 154 0.11 10.19 2.80
N PRO A 155 1.13 10.01 3.66
CA PRO A 155 1.52 8.70 4.18
C PRO A 155 0.69 8.28 5.40
N GLU A 156 -0.45 8.92 5.65
CA GLU A 156 -1.42 8.46 6.64
C GLU A 156 -1.92 7.04 6.27
N HIS A 157 -2.17 6.22 7.29
CA HIS A 157 -2.35 4.78 7.12
C HIS A 157 -3.76 4.37 6.67
N ASN A 158 -4.72 5.29 6.61
CA ASN A 158 -6.06 5.05 6.10
C ASN A 158 -6.13 5.38 4.60
N TRP A 159 -6.47 4.36 3.82
CA TRP A 159 -6.40 4.40 2.36
C TRP A 159 -7.77 4.62 1.76
N GLY A 160 -8.28 5.84 1.93
CA GLY A 160 -9.62 6.23 1.49
C GLY A 160 -10.67 6.04 2.57
N LEU A 161 -11.91 6.38 2.24
CA LEU A 161 -13.06 6.21 3.13
C LEU A 161 -13.54 4.75 3.15
N CYS A 162 -14.03 4.31 4.31
CA CYS A 162 -14.57 2.98 4.53
C CYS A 162 -15.78 2.70 3.61
N THR A 163 -15.70 1.69 2.75
CA THR A 163 -16.78 1.45 1.77
C THR A 163 -18.05 0.93 2.43
N GLU A 164 -17.94 0.04 3.42
CA GLU A 164 -19.06 -0.44 4.22
C GLU A 164 -19.73 0.67 5.02
N CYS A 165 -18.95 1.63 5.54
CA CYS A 165 -19.45 2.69 6.41
C CYS A 165 -20.22 3.78 5.65
N TYR A 166 -19.83 4.05 4.40
CA TYR A 166 -20.32 5.20 3.63
C TYR A 166 -21.15 4.84 2.41
N LEU A 167 -21.10 3.61 1.89
CA LEU A 167 -22.05 3.15 0.87
C LEU A 167 -23.37 2.77 1.52
N LYS A 168 -24.47 3.00 0.80
CA LYS A 168 -25.76 2.41 1.19
C LYS A 168 -25.68 0.90 1.12
N GLU A 169 -26.39 0.22 2.02
CA GLU A 169 -26.43 -1.25 2.10
C GLU A 169 -26.79 -1.90 0.76
N GLU A 170 -27.78 -1.34 0.05
CA GLU A 170 -28.17 -1.82 -1.29
C GLU A 170 -27.04 -1.70 -2.33
N HIS A 171 -26.17 -0.69 -2.19
CA HIS A 171 -25.10 -0.42 -3.14
C HIS A 171 -23.84 -1.22 -2.85
N TYR A 172 -23.53 -1.40 -1.57
CA TYR A 172 -22.35 -2.10 -1.08
C TYR A 172 -22.27 -3.55 -1.57
N SER A 173 -23.42 -4.20 -1.79
CA SER A 173 -23.49 -5.63 -2.15
C SER A 173 -23.96 -5.94 -3.58
N SER A 174 -24.31 -4.94 -4.39
CA SER A 174 -25.02 -5.17 -5.67
C SER A 174 -24.37 -4.55 -6.91
N ASN A 175 -23.39 -3.65 -6.75
CA ASN A 175 -22.85 -2.84 -7.86
C ASN A 175 -21.35 -3.04 -8.09
N TYR A 176 -20.90 -4.30 -8.09
CA TYR A 176 -19.47 -4.61 -8.24
C TYR A 176 -19.00 -4.54 -9.70
N HIS A 177 -19.82 -5.06 -10.63
CA HIS A 177 -19.49 -5.13 -12.05
C HIS A 177 -19.57 -3.74 -12.72
N ASN A 178 -18.74 -3.51 -13.73
CA ASN A 178 -18.55 -2.18 -14.33
C ASN A 178 -19.85 -1.54 -14.85
N LYS A 179 -20.77 -2.35 -15.38
CA LYS A 179 -22.07 -1.87 -15.90
C LYS A 179 -22.97 -1.35 -14.78
N GLU A 180 -23.12 -2.14 -13.72
CA GLU A 180 -23.91 -1.84 -12.53
C GLU A 180 -23.31 -0.63 -11.82
N PHE A 181 -22.00 -0.65 -11.55
CA PHE A 181 -21.24 0.46 -10.97
C PHE A 181 -21.45 1.77 -11.74
N SER A 182 -21.33 1.74 -13.07
CA SER A 182 -21.49 2.93 -13.91
C SER A 182 -22.87 3.59 -13.76
N SER A 183 -23.91 2.81 -13.46
CA SER A 183 -25.27 3.33 -13.28
C SER A 183 -25.46 4.07 -11.95
N VAL A 184 -24.68 3.72 -10.92
CA VAL A 184 -24.80 4.28 -9.56
C VAL A 184 -23.66 5.23 -9.17
N ARG A 185 -22.59 5.32 -9.97
CA ARG A 185 -21.38 6.12 -9.68
C ARG A 185 -21.64 7.60 -9.33
N ASN A 186 -22.68 8.19 -9.91
CA ASN A 186 -23.05 9.59 -9.64
C ASN A 186 -23.93 9.74 -8.37
N GLY A 187 -24.22 8.65 -7.67
CA GLY A 187 -24.88 8.64 -6.37
C GLY A 187 -24.04 9.34 -5.29
N SER A 188 -24.71 9.95 -4.32
CA SER A 188 -24.06 10.80 -3.32
C SER A 188 -23.04 10.05 -2.45
N ASP A 189 -23.28 8.77 -2.17
CA ASP A 189 -22.40 7.90 -1.42
C ASP A 189 -21.13 7.53 -2.21
N PHE A 190 -21.26 7.17 -3.49
CA PHE A 190 -20.10 6.97 -4.37
C PHE A 190 -19.29 8.26 -4.58
N GLN A 191 -19.97 9.39 -4.77
CA GLN A 191 -19.32 10.70 -4.90
C GLN A 191 -18.57 11.09 -3.62
N LEU A 192 -19.07 10.75 -2.44
CA LEU A 192 -18.36 10.96 -1.18
C LEU A 192 -17.05 10.16 -1.13
N LEU A 193 -17.08 8.89 -1.50
CA LEU A 193 -15.86 8.07 -1.60
C LEU A 193 -14.85 8.67 -2.60
N GLU A 194 -15.30 9.08 -3.79
CA GLU A 194 -14.45 9.73 -4.80
C GLU A 194 -13.83 11.03 -4.27
N GLN A 195 -14.60 11.84 -3.55
CA GLN A 195 -14.13 13.08 -2.92
C GLN A 195 -13.04 12.80 -1.88
N GLY A 196 -13.15 11.74 -1.08
CA GLY A 196 -12.11 11.34 -0.13
C GLY A 196 -10.77 11.04 -0.81
N TRP A 197 -10.79 10.35 -1.96
CA TRP A 197 -9.59 10.11 -2.75
C TRP A 197 -9.03 11.39 -3.38
N GLN A 198 -9.89 12.27 -3.88
CA GLN A 198 -9.47 13.57 -4.42
C GLN A 198 -8.84 14.46 -3.34
N GLU A 199 -9.42 14.48 -2.13
CA GLU A 199 -8.86 15.19 -0.99
C GLU A 199 -7.47 14.66 -0.64
N ALA A 200 -7.32 13.34 -0.51
CA ALA A 200 -6.03 12.70 -0.21
C ALA A 200 -4.95 13.05 -1.26
N ARG A 201 -5.31 13.06 -2.55
CA ARG A 201 -4.40 13.47 -3.63
C ARG A 201 -4.12 14.98 -3.63
N SER A 202 -5.05 15.81 -3.17
CA SER A 202 -4.86 17.27 -3.11
C SER A 202 -3.69 17.69 -2.22
N TYR A 203 -3.32 16.87 -1.24
CA TYR A 203 -2.21 17.12 -0.32
C TYR A 203 -0.83 16.96 -1.00
N LEU A 204 -0.76 16.29 -2.16
CA LEU A 204 0.45 16.23 -3.00
C LEU A 204 0.82 17.61 -3.56
N TYR A 205 -0.15 18.50 -3.73
CA TYR A 205 0.06 19.79 -4.36
C TYR A 205 0.21 20.91 -3.32
N PRO A 206 1.13 21.87 -3.54
CA PRO A 206 1.19 23.09 -2.75
C PRO A 206 -0.10 23.90 -2.93
N LEU A 207 -0.42 24.73 -1.93
CA LEU A 207 -1.56 25.64 -2.02
C LEU A 207 -1.28 26.75 -3.04
N ASN A 208 -2.32 27.29 -3.67
CA ASN A 208 -2.21 28.42 -4.60
C ASN A 208 -1.59 29.68 -3.97
N SER A 209 -1.59 29.80 -2.65
CA SER A 209 -0.95 30.87 -1.89
C SER A 209 0.53 30.61 -1.56
N SER A 210 1.08 29.47 -1.96
CA SER A 210 2.49 29.11 -1.74
C SER A 210 3.41 29.87 -2.71
N ASP A 211 4.72 29.77 -2.50
CA ASP A 211 5.71 30.35 -3.40
C ASP A 211 5.50 29.84 -4.85
N PRO A 212 5.34 30.73 -5.86
CA PRO A 212 5.15 30.32 -7.26
C PRO A 212 6.27 29.42 -7.82
N SER A 213 7.51 29.61 -7.36
CA SER A 213 8.64 28.77 -7.76
C SER A 213 8.51 27.34 -7.22
N LEU A 214 8.03 27.19 -5.98
CA LEU A 214 7.73 25.88 -5.38
C LEU A 214 6.56 25.20 -6.11
N ILE A 215 5.50 25.96 -6.42
CA ILE A 215 4.35 25.44 -7.18
C ILE A 215 4.82 24.89 -8.52
N LYS A 216 5.59 25.68 -9.28
CA LYS A 216 6.14 25.25 -10.56
C LYS A 216 7.02 24.02 -10.40
N LEU A 217 7.93 24.03 -9.43
CA LEU A 217 8.87 22.92 -9.19
C LEU A 217 8.14 21.61 -8.90
N VAL A 218 7.12 21.63 -8.03
CA VAL A 218 6.31 20.44 -7.72
C VAL A 218 5.51 19.99 -8.93
N ASN A 219 4.86 20.91 -9.64
CA ASN A 219 4.06 20.55 -10.82
C ASN A 219 4.92 19.93 -11.93
N ASP A 220 6.08 20.53 -12.25
CA ASP A 220 7.02 19.98 -13.22
C ASP A 220 7.47 18.57 -12.81
N THR A 221 7.74 18.37 -11.51
CA THR A 221 8.15 17.07 -10.95
C THR A 221 7.05 16.03 -11.06
N LEU A 222 5.79 16.40 -10.85
CA LEU A 222 4.65 15.49 -10.95
C LEU A 222 4.25 15.20 -12.40
N GLU A 223 4.52 16.11 -13.34
CA GLU A 223 4.30 15.90 -14.77
C GLU A 223 5.16 14.75 -15.31
N GLU A 224 6.35 14.52 -14.73
CA GLU A 224 7.21 13.37 -15.07
C GLU A 224 6.54 12.01 -14.81
N LEU A 225 5.53 11.96 -13.92
CA LEU A 225 4.80 10.74 -13.62
C LEU A 225 3.60 10.51 -14.55
N VAL A 226 3.24 11.48 -15.38
CA VAL A 226 2.14 11.36 -16.33
C VAL A 226 2.57 10.40 -17.44
N PRO A 227 1.90 9.25 -17.61
CA PRO A 227 2.23 8.32 -18.68
C PRO A 227 2.03 9.00 -20.04
N SER A 228 3.05 8.96 -20.89
CA SER A 228 2.98 9.46 -22.26
C SER A 228 3.13 8.32 -23.26
N LEU A 229 2.46 8.45 -24.41
CA LEU A 229 2.66 7.53 -25.52
C LEU A 229 4.04 7.79 -26.14
N PRO A 230 4.78 6.74 -26.54
CA PRO A 230 6.07 6.95 -27.19
C PRO A 230 5.89 7.62 -28.55
N ASN A 231 6.81 8.54 -28.88
CA ASN A 231 6.91 9.07 -30.24
C ASN A 231 7.60 8.02 -31.15
N LEU A 232 6.89 7.59 -32.19
CA LEU A 232 7.34 6.56 -33.11
C LEU A 232 8.06 7.11 -34.36
N ASP A 233 8.18 8.44 -34.54
CA ASP A 233 8.73 9.07 -35.75
C ASP A 233 10.16 8.60 -36.09
N GLN A 234 10.94 8.23 -35.07
CA GLN A 234 12.33 7.77 -35.21
C GLN A 234 12.48 6.25 -35.13
N PHE A 235 11.36 5.53 -35.08
CA PHE A 235 11.33 4.09 -34.90
C PHE A 235 10.87 3.38 -36.17
N ILE A 236 11.48 2.22 -36.42
CA ILE A 236 11.10 1.30 -37.50
C ILE A 236 10.26 0.19 -36.88
N GLN A 237 9.07 -0.01 -37.44
CA GLN A 237 8.20 -1.12 -37.05
C GLN A 237 8.85 -2.46 -37.42
N ILE A 238 8.86 -3.40 -36.46
CA ILE A 238 9.30 -4.77 -36.67
C ILE A 238 8.11 -5.60 -37.17
N PRO A 239 8.23 -6.27 -38.33
CA PRO A 239 7.17 -7.15 -38.82
C PRO A 239 6.91 -8.30 -37.84
N LEU A 240 5.64 -8.52 -37.50
CA LEU A 240 5.22 -9.64 -36.66
C LEU A 240 4.89 -10.86 -37.54
N PRO A 241 5.39 -12.06 -37.23
CA PRO A 241 5.08 -13.25 -38.00
C PRO A 241 3.61 -13.67 -37.83
N SER A 242 3.06 -14.36 -38.84
CA SER A 242 1.68 -14.86 -38.80
C SER A 242 1.47 -15.95 -37.75
N ASN A 243 2.50 -16.76 -37.48
CA ASN A 243 2.53 -17.70 -36.36
C ASN A 243 3.57 -17.20 -35.35
N ARG A 244 3.13 -16.96 -34.12
CA ARG A 244 3.94 -16.35 -33.05
C ARG A 244 4.28 -17.34 -31.92
N THR A 245 3.83 -18.58 -32.03
CA THR A 245 3.97 -19.58 -30.98
C THR A 245 5.44 -19.96 -30.80
N ASN A 246 5.97 -19.68 -29.61
CA ASN A 246 7.35 -19.97 -29.21
C ASN A 246 8.43 -19.38 -30.12
N ASP A 247 8.12 -18.31 -30.85
CA ASP A 247 9.06 -17.58 -31.69
C ASP A 247 9.42 -16.22 -31.06
N TYR A 248 10.59 -15.69 -31.41
CA TYR A 248 11.10 -14.45 -30.85
C TYR A 248 11.83 -13.58 -31.87
N PHE A 249 11.74 -12.27 -31.68
CA PHE A 249 12.56 -11.30 -32.38
C PHE A 249 13.93 -11.22 -31.73
N LEU A 250 14.99 -11.49 -32.49
CA LEU A 250 16.37 -11.29 -32.03
C LEU A 250 16.80 -9.84 -32.25
N PHE A 251 17.06 -9.15 -31.16
CA PHE A 251 17.53 -7.77 -31.12
C PHE A 251 19.00 -7.74 -30.69
N GLU A 252 19.86 -7.40 -31.66
CA GLU A 252 21.30 -7.32 -31.46
C GLU A 252 21.72 -5.88 -31.11
N THR A 253 22.37 -5.74 -29.95
CA THR A 253 22.91 -4.49 -29.43
C THR A 253 24.44 -4.57 -29.37
N ILE A 254 25.11 -3.52 -28.88
CA ILE A 254 26.56 -3.55 -28.70
C ILE A 254 27.00 -4.55 -27.62
N LEU A 255 26.18 -4.71 -26.57
CA LEU A 255 26.55 -5.47 -25.37
C LEU A 255 25.78 -6.78 -25.21
N PHE A 256 24.64 -6.92 -25.90
CA PHE A 256 23.71 -8.01 -25.69
C PHE A 256 23.05 -8.49 -26.97
N SER A 257 22.81 -9.79 -27.04
CA SER A 257 21.85 -10.43 -27.94
C SER A 257 20.58 -10.75 -27.16
N VAL A 258 19.44 -10.20 -27.57
CA VAL A 258 18.20 -10.23 -26.79
C VAL A 258 17.05 -10.79 -27.62
N GLY A 259 16.43 -11.88 -27.18
CA GLY A 259 15.26 -12.48 -27.82
C GLY A 259 13.96 -12.08 -27.14
N PHE A 260 13.09 -11.38 -27.87
CA PHE A 260 11.78 -10.93 -27.39
C PHE A 260 10.66 -11.79 -27.98
N ASN A 261 9.85 -12.41 -27.14
CA ASN A 261 8.77 -13.28 -27.58
C ASN A 261 7.69 -12.51 -28.35
N TYR A 262 7.34 -12.97 -29.55
CA TYR A 262 6.35 -12.32 -30.41
C TYR A 262 4.91 -12.36 -29.87
N THR A 263 4.64 -13.21 -28.89
CA THR A 263 3.31 -13.32 -28.26
C THR A 263 3.23 -12.46 -27.01
N THR A 264 4.16 -12.58 -26.07
CA THR A 264 4.08 -11.95 -24.74
C THR A 264 4.90 -10.68 -24.60
N GLY A 265 5.87 -10.44 -25.50
CA GLY A 265 6.84 -9.35 -25.38
C GLY A 265 7.94 -9.59 -24.34
N ALA A 266 7.90 -10.71 -23.62
CA ALA A 266 8.91 -11.05 -22.62
C ALA A 266 10.26 -11.37 -23.27
N ILE A 267 11.35 -11.12 -22.53
CA ILE A 267 12.70 -11.52 -22.91
C ILE A 267 12.85 -13.01 -22.60
N VAL A 268 12.93 -13.82 -23.65
CA VAL A 268 13.10 -15.29 -23.61
C VAL A 268 14.53 -15.74 -23.92
N PHE A 269 15.39 -14.80 -24.29
CA PHE A 269 16.82 -15.01 -24.48
C PHE A 269 17.55 -13.70 -24.16
N LEU A 270 18.59 -13.76 -23.35
CA LEU A 270 19.49 -12.64 -23.12
C LEU A 270 20.89 -13.19 -22.90
N GLN A 271 21.83 -12.75 -23.73
CA GLN A 271 23.23 -13.15 -23.65
C GLN A 271 24.10 -11.90 -23.73
N ASP A 272 25.16 -11.82 -22.91
CA ASP A 272 26.15 -10.75 -23.00
C ASP A 272 27.23 -11.03 -24.06
N ASP A 273 28.10 -10.05 -24.28
CA ASP A 273 29.23 -10.11 -25.21
C ASP A 273 30.29 -11.17 -24.87
N ASN A 274 30.25 -11.72 -23.65
CA ASN A 274 31.10 -12.82 -23.18
C ASN A 274 30.39 -14.18 -23.24
N GLU A 275 29.29 -14.27 -24.00
CA GLU A 275 28.46 -15.45 -24.18
C GLU A 275 27.75 -15.94 -22.91
N LYS A 276 27.69 -15.15 -21.84
CA LYS A 276 26.99 -15.53 -20.61
C LYS A 276 25.48 -15.37 -20.79
N THR A 277 24.74 -16.45 -20.62
CA THR A 277 23.27 -16.44 -20.63
C THR A 277 22.72 -15.85 -19.33
N LEU A 278 21.92 -14.78 -19.45
CA LEU A 278 21.24 -14.09 -18.35
C LEU A 278 19.74 -14.39 -18.30
N SER A 279 19.14 -14.78 -19.44
CA SER A 279 17.72 -15.20 -19.54
C SER A 279 17.58 -16.30 -20.59
N ASN A 280 16.61 -17.20 -20.39
CA ASN A 280 16.23 -18.24 -21.34
C ASN A 280 14.72 -18.52 -21.25
N ILE A 281 14.21 -19.42 -22.09
CA ILE A 281 12.77 -19.74 -22.16
C ILE A 281 12.17 -20.26 -20.84
N ASN A 282 12.99 -20.83 -19.95
CA ASN A 282 12.56 -21.29 -18.63
C ASN A 282 12.68 -20.20 -17.55
N ASN A 283 13.39 -19.11 -17.82
CA ASN A 283 13.69 -18.03 -16.88
C ASN A 283 13.54 -16.68 -17.60
N THR A 284 12.31 -16.39 -18.02
CA THR A 284 12.00 -15.19 -18.82
C THR A 284 12.07 -13.91 -17.98
N LEU A 285 12.43 -12.79 -18.60
CA LEU A 285 12.44 -11.47 -17.96
C LEU A 285 11.41 -10.54 -18.58
N GLY A 286 10.92 -9.57 -17.79
CA GLY A 286 10.04 -8.51 -18.30
C GLY A 286 8.64 -8.96 -18.73
N SER A 287 8.19 -10.14 -18.32
CA SER A 287 6.80 -10.57 -18.57
C SER A 287 5.82 -9.75 -17.72
N ILE A 288 4.78 -9.23 -18.36
CA ILE A 288 3.68 -8.54 -17.69
C ILE A 288 2.57 -9.54 -17.41
N GLN A 289 2.01 -9.49 -16.20
CA GLN A 289 0.89 -10.32 -15.78
C GLN A 289 -0.19 -9.49 -15.11
N TYR A 290 -1.43 -9.95 -15.22
CA TYR A 290 -2.59 -9.40 -14.53
C TYR A 290 -3.27 -10.51 -13.75
N LYS A 291 -3.54 -10.29 -12.46
CA LYS A 291 -4.15 -11.28 -11.57
C LYS A 291 -5.54 -10.79 -11.16
N THR A 292 -6.57 -11.58 -11.44
CA THR A 292 -7.89 -11.39 -10.87
C THR A 292 -8.04 -12.24 -9.61
N TYR A 293 -8.95 -11.81 -8.74
CA TYR A 293 -9.32 -12.52 -7.52
C TYR A 293 -10.82 -12.79 -7.53
N SER A 294 -11.19 -13.94 -7.00
CA SER A 294 -12.57 -14.40 -6.86
C SER A 294 -13.10 -14.14 -5.45
N ASN A 295 -14.41 -14.29 -5.24
CA ASN A 295 -14.99 -14.26 -3.90
C ASN A 295 -14.34 -15.29 -2.96
N ASP A 296 -14.06 -16.50 -3.45
CA ASP A 296 -13.39 -17.57 -2.67
C ASP A 296 -11.98 -17.16 -2.21
N ASP A 297 -11.28 -16.31 -2.97
CA ASP A 297 -9.98 -15.78 -2.55
C ASP A 297 -10.12 -14.85 -1.34
N PHE A 298 -11.14 -13.98 -1.34
CA PHE A 298 -11.43 -13.10 -0.21
C PHE A 298 -11.93 -13.88 1.01
N ASP A 299 -12.76 -14.91 0.81
CA ASP A 299 -13.22 -15.77 1.90
C ASP A 299 -12.05 -16.50 2.57
N ARG A 300 -11.16 -17.08 1.75
CA ARG A 300 -9.93 -17.71 2.25
C ARG A 300 -9.01 -16.71 2.96
N PHE A 301 -8.83 -15.52 2.40
CA PHE A 301 -8.08 -14.45 3.03
C PHE A 301 -8.67 -14.10 4.40
N ASN A 302 -9.99 -13.92 4.51
CA ASN A 302 -10.64 -13.60 5.77
C ASN A 302 -10.54 -14.74 6.79
N LEU A 303 -10.68 -16.01 6.38
CA LEU A 303 -10.48 -17.16 7.26
C LEU A 303 -9.07 -17.23 7.86
N GLN A 304 -8.06 -16.74 7.14
CA GLN A 304 -6.66 -16.78 7.59
C GLN A 304 -6.26 -15.52 8.35
N PHE A 305 -6.68 -14.36 7.85
CA PHE A 305 -6.22 -13.05 8.30
C PHE A 305 -7.11 -12.44 9.36
N ASN A 306 -8.43 -12.62 9.20
CA ASN A 306 -9.46 -12.09 10.10
C ASN A 306 -10.44 -13.20 10.49
N PRO A 307 -9.98 -14.33 11.08
CA PRO A 307 -10.81 -15.54 11.27
C PRO A 307 -12.08 -15.30 12.10
N ASN A 308 -12.09 -14.24 12.91
CA ASN A 308 -13.23 -13.87 13.74
C ASN A 308 -14.06 -12.72 13.13
N CYS A 309 -13.81 -12.32 11.91
CA CYS A 309 -14.63 -11.32 11.24
C CYS A 309 -15.71 -12.06 10.45
N GLY A 310 -16.95 -12.00 10.91
CA GLY A 310 -18.06 -12.74 10.29
C GLY A 310 -18.27 -12.32 8.83
N PRO A 311 -18.87 -13.17 7.98
CA PRO A 311 -19.16 -12.82 6.60
C PRO A 311 -20.41 -11.89 6.50
N PRO A 312 -20.36 -10.78 5.73
CA PRO A 312 -19.17 -10.20 5.11
C PRO A 312 -18.31 -9.44 6.13
N CYS A 313 -16.98 -9.60 6.04
CA CYS A 313 -16.02 -8.89 6.91
C CYS A 313 -15.78 -7.47 6.39
N GLY A 314 -16.82 -6.64 6.32
CA GLY A 314 -16.74 -5.25 5.89
C GLY A 314 -15.82 -5.02 4.68
N ASP A 315 -14.94 -4.03 4.76
CA ASP A 315 -14.01 -3.69 3.68
C ASP A 315 -12.97 -4.78 3.33
N PHE A 316 -12.80 -5.80 4.19
CA PHE A 316 -11.97 -6.98 3.91
C PHE A 316 -12.70 -8.02 3.05
N ALA A 317 -14.00 -7.87 2.81
CA ALA A 317 -14.75 -8.66 1.85
C ALA A 317 -14.94 -7.90 0.53
N LYS A 318 -15.53 -8.59 -0.45
CA LYS A 318 -16.02 -7.99 -1.71
C LYS A 318 -17.45 -8.46 -2.00
N PRO A 319 -18.45 -8.02 -1.20
CA PRO A 319 -19.84 -8.42 -1.41
C PRO A 319 -20.32 -8.05 -2.82
N GLY A 320 -21.10 -8.94 -3.43
CA GLY A 320 -21.56 -8.75 -4.81
C GLY A 320 -20.56 -9.13 -5.90
N LEU A 321 -19.36 -9.63 -5.55
CA LEU A 321 -18.40 -10.21 -6.49
C LEU A 321 -18.83 -11.62 -6.95
N THR A 322 -20.05 -11.75 -7.48
CA THR A 322 -20.59 -13.00 -8.02
C THR A 322 -19.97 -13.32 -9.38
N ASP A 323 -19.92 -14.61 -9.73
CA ASP A 323 -19.41 -15.10 -11.01
C ASP A 323 -17.97 -14.63 -11.34
N SER A 324 -17.13 -14.58 -10.31
CA SER A 324 -15.73 -14.15 -10.40
C SER A 324 -14.77 -15.33 -10.47
N GLU A 325 -13.69 -15.18 -11.24
CA GLU A 325 -12.67 -16.22 -11.40
C GLU A 325 -11.28 -15.70 -11.00
N SER A 326 -10.54 -16.53 -10.26
CA SER A 326 -9.14 -16.29 -9.92
C SER A 326 -8.23 -16.79 -11.04
N GLN A 327 -7.69 -15.87 -11.84
CA GLN A 327 -6.87 -16.25 -12.99
C GLN A 327 -5.67 -15.31 -13.17
N THR A 328 -4.59 -15.88 -13.71
CA THR A 328 -3.41 -15.12 -14.13
C THR A 328 -3.45 -14.98 -15.64
N LEU A 329 -3.49 -13.75 -16.10
CA LEU A 329 -3.66 -13.38 -17.49
C LEU A 329 -2.42 -12.63 -17.97
N PHE A 330 -2.16 -12.74 -19.27
CA PHE A 330 -1.00 -12.12 -19.90
C PHE A 330 -1.48 -11.25 -21.07
N PRO A 331 -0.88 -10.07 -21.27
CA PRO A 331 -1.16 -9.30 -22.46
C PRO A 331 -0.46 -9.94 -23.67
N HIS A 332 -0.85 -9.51 -24.87
CA HIS A 332 -0.21 -9.92 -26.10
C HIS A 332 0.32 -8.73 -26.91
N VAL A 333 1.36 -8.99 -27.70
CA VAL A 333 2.03 -7.99 -28.55
C VAL A 333 1.11 -7.55 -29.69
N ILE A 334 0.90 -6.24 -29.76
CA ILE A 334 0.24 -5.55 -30.87
C ILE A 334 1.28 -5.10 -31.89
N SER A 335 2.34 -4.46 -31.42
CA SER A 335 3.39 -3.93 -32.29
C SER A 335 4.75 -3.91 -31.57
N MET A 336 5.81 -3.99 -32.35
CA MET A 336 7.19 -3.86 -31.87
C MET A 336 7.92 -2.87 -32.76
N TRP A 337 8.78 -2.06 -32.15
CA TRP A 337 9.48 -0.98 -32.84
C TRP A 337 10.91 -0.87 -32.33
N ARG A 338 11.86 -0.68 -33.23
CA ARG A 338 13.26 -0.42 -32.87
C ARG A 338 13.72 0.93 -33.40
N ASP A 339 14.63 1.57 -32.70
CA ASP A 339 15.32 2.73 -33.28
C ASP A 339 16.30 2.31 -34.38
N ASN A 340 16.84 3.31 -35.10
CA ASN A 340 17.75 3.08 -36.23
C ASN A 340 19.13 2.54 -35.82
N VAL A 341 19.47 2.59 -34.53
CA VAL A 341 20.80 2.25 -34.00
C VAL A 341 20.79 1.00 -33.10
N ASN A 342 19.66 0.30 -33.02
CA ASN A 342 19.43 -0.84 -32.13
C ASN A 342 19.81 -0.58 -30.67
N LYS A 343 19.45 0.59 -30.15
CA LYS A 343 19.61 0.90 -28.73
C LYS A 343 18.30 0.73 -27.96
N THR A 344 17.19 1.08 -28.60
CA THR A 344 15.87 1.14 -27.98
C THR A 344 14.90 0.21 -28.68
N LEU A 345 14.17 -0.58 -27.91
CA LEU A 345 13.04 -1.39 -28.37
C LEU A 345 11.78 -0.97 -27.63
N LEU A 346 10.72 -0.68 -28.38
CA LEU A 346 9.39 -0.42 -27.87
C LEU A 346 8.47 -1.59 -28.20
N ILE A 347 7.68 -2.01 -27.22
CA ILE A 347 6.68 -3.08 -27.39
C ILE A 347 5.34 -2.55 -26.93
N GLU A 348 4.38 -2.54 -27.85
CA GLU A 348 2.98 -2.27 -27.55
C GLU A 348 2.25 -3.58 -27.23
N LEU A 349 1.56 -3.58 -26.10
CA LEU A 349 0.85 -4.73 -25.55
C LEU A 349 -0.62 -4.35 -25.30
N THR A 350 -1.51 -5.34 -25.40
CA THR A 350 -2.91 -5.20 -24.97
C THR A 350 -3.37 -6.44 -24.22
N PHE A 351 -4.25 -6.26 -23.24
CA PHE A 351 -4.96 -7.37 -22.62
C PHE A 351 -6.15 -7.82 -23.49
N PRO A 352 -6.65 -9.06 -23.31
CA PRO A 352 -7.92 -9.47 -23.91
C PRO A 352 -9.09 -8.53 -23.55
N ASN A 353 -10.04 -8.35 -24.46
CA ASN A 353 -11.15 -7.39 -24.29
C ASN A 353 -12.01 -7.67 -23.06
N ASP A 354 -12.27 -8.93 -22.74
CA ASP A 354 -13.01 -9.34 -21.55
C ASP A 354 -12.32 -8.89 -20.25
N ILE A 355 -10.98 -8.89 -20.23
CA ILE A 355 -10.19 -8.43 -19.09
C ILE A 355 -10.21 -6.91 -19.00
N ILE A 356 -10.13 -6.22 -20.14
CA ILE A 356 -10.25 -4.76 -20.19
C ILE A 356 -11.64 -4.31 -19.69
N GLU A 357 -12.70 -4.94 -20.19
CA GLU A 357 -14.08 -4.51 -19.97
C GLU A 357 -14.63 -4.92 -18.60
N ASN A 358 -14.23 -6.08 -18.05
CA ASN A 358 -14.84 -6.60 -16.82
C ASN A 358 -13.92 -6.53 -15.60
N TYR A 359 -12.61 -6.50 -15.81
CA TYR A 359 -11.63 -6.55 -14.72
C TYR A 359 -10.75 -5.30 -14.64
N GLY A 360 -10.82 -4.39 -15.62
CA GLY A 360 -10.01 -3.17 -15.63
C GLY A 360 -8.57 -3.39 -16.09
N GLY A 361 -8.32 -4.43 -16.90
CA GLY A 361 -7.06 -4.61 -17.60
C GLY A 361 -6.74 -3.42 -18.51
N SER A 362 -5.47 -3.08 -18.64
CA SER A 362 -5.06 -1.96 -19.49
C SER A 362 -5.31 -2.25 -20.98
N LYS A 363 -6.02 -1.34 -21.65
CA LYS A 363 -6.25 -1.42 -23.10
C LYS A 363 -4.96 -1.28 -23.91
N THR A 364 -4.03 -0.47 -23.43
CA THR A 364 -2.74 -0.26 -24.07
C THR A 364 -1.67 -0.18 -23.01
N LEU A 365 -0.57 -0.90 -23.23
CA LEU A 365 0.63 -0.88 -22.42
C LEU A 365 1.82 -0.72 -23.36
N TRP A 366 2.80 0.09 -22.94
CA TRP A 366 4.04 0.26 -23.67
C TRP A 366 5.21 -0.13 -22.78
N LEU A 367 6.04 -1.04 -23.27
CA LEU A 367 7.34 -1.35 -22.67
C LEU A 367 8.43 -0.66 -23.47
N ASN A 368 9.33 0.03 -22.77
CA ASN A 368 10.52 0.65 -23.34
C ASN A 368 11.77 -0.02 -22.76
N TYR A 369 12.51 -0.74 -23.60
CA TYR A 369 13.81 -1.30 -23.28
C TYR A 369 14.91 -0.44 -23.91
N THR A 370 15.85 0.02 -23.09
CA THR A 370 17.05 0.74 -23.53
C THR A 370 18.28 -0.03 -23.07
N PHE A 371 19.17 -0.36 -24.00
CA PHE A 371 20.40 -1.13 -23.76
C PHE A 371 21.66 -0.27 -23.82
#